data_AF-Q0U3Q2-F1
#
_entry.id   AF-Q0U3Q2-F1
#
_cell.length_a   1.000
_cell.length_b   1.000
_cell.length_c   1.000
_cell.angle_alpha   90.00
_cell.angle_beta   90.00
_cell.angle_gamma   90.00
#
_symmetry.space_group_name_H-M   'P 1'
#
loop_
_entity.id
_entity.type
_entity.pdbx_description
1 polymer ?
#
loop_
_entity_poly.entity_id
_entity_poly.type
_entity_poly.pdbx_seq_one_letter_code
_entity_poly.pdbx_strand_id
1 'polypeptide(L)'
;MLRHIATSSLTHIRIPPASPDPQPQIVDPRSTMARKDIIKGVEAVGSKTANRKRTATDNQVRPSRKRQKIQKVDNEAKDQTKQEKVKDPREDGVFRLMDLPGELRNQIYGYAVEFAHRCFPPIFPKDKSEPKSKKPLLPHIGLTQASSKMRSEFRPAWLSTHKIPLFALDGYLKAFYPRTGPGASDEVKKRLESTYSRSGLLRVWVRKPDLDLPCVDILQLIKHTLRFPDFSITVSAAIDVPPETLSAIQAVLSNKAARWVSGIKGNKVSQLRLRWSYRGPNPCLEVTVVVKDEYAPRWMRAPNDANWKSSDYAEALGLGRATDRVDFAFRVDYS
;
A
#
# COMPACT_ATOMS: atom_id res chain seq x y z
N MET A 1 -67.54 -20.15 6.73
CA MET A 1 -66.29 -20.72 7.29
C MET A 1 -65.36 -19.58 7.66
N LEU A 2 -65.39 -19.16 8.92
CA LEU A 2 -64.56 -18.10 9.49
C LEU A 2 -63.15 -18.64 9.77
N ARG A 3 -62.10 -17.95 9.30
CA ARG A 3 -60.71 -18.20 9.70
C ARG A 3 -60.25 -17.10 10.63
N HIS A 4 -59.89 -17.51 11.85
CA HIS A 4 -59.29 -16.68 12.89
C HIS A 4 -57.93 -16.13 12.45
N ILE A 5 -57.72 -14.83 12.66
CA ILE A 5 -56.42 -14.16 12.58
C ILE A 5 -55.88 -14.10 14.01
N ALA A 6 -54.73 -14.74 14.25
CA ALA A 6 -54.00 -14.64 15.51
C ALA A 6 -53.06 -13.44 15.46
N THR A 7 -53.34 -12.44 16.29
CA THR A 7 -52.46 -11.28 16.55
C THR A 7 -51.41 -11.67 17.59
N SER A 8 -50.14 -11.73 17.17
CA SER A 8 -49.00 -11.97 18.06
C SER A 8 -48.57 -10.64 18.70
N SER A 9 -48.66 -10.57 20.03
CA SER A 9 -48.30 -9.41 20.84
C SER A 9 -46.77 -9.26 20.92
N LEU A 10 -46.24 -8.13 20.40
CA LEU A 10 -44.83 -7.76 20.52
C LEU A 10 -44.59 -7.16 21.91
N THR A 11 -43.83 -7.86 22.75
CA THR A 11 -43.34 -7.34 24.03
C THR A 11 -42.24 -6.30 23.81
N HIS A 12 -42.52 -5.06 24.18
CA HIS A 12 -41.56 -3.95 24.20
C HIS A 12 -40.46 -4.21 25.25
N ILE A 13 -39.23 -4.46 24.78
CA ILE A 13 -38.04 -4.45 25.63
C ILE A 13 -37.65 -2.98 25.86
N ARG A 14 -37.80 -2.52 27.10
CA ARG A 14 -37.37 -1.19 27.57
C ARG A 14 -35.87 -1.24 27.86
N ILE A 15 -35.06 -0.57 27.04
CA ILE A 15 -33.63 -0.35 27.29
C ILE A 15 -33.49 0.89 28.18
N PRO A 16 -32.77 0.83 29.31
CA PRO A 16 -32.55 2.00 30.15
C PRO A 16 -31.63 3.02 29.46
N PRO A 17 -31.83 4.34 29.71
CA PRO A 17 -30.99 5.37 29.12
C PRO A 17 -29.55 5.30 29.67
N ALA A 18 -28.59 5.49 28.75
CA ALA A 18 -27.17 5.53 29.06
C ALA A 18 -26.84 6.72 29.97
N SER A 19 -25.98 6.47 30.96
CA SER A 19 -25.44 7.47 31.88
C SER A 19 -24.66 8.54 31.12
N PRO A 20 -24.78 9.84 31.49
CA PRO A 20 -24.00 10.90 30.84
C PRO A 20 -22.51 10.79 31.19
N ASP A 21 -21.68 10.80 30.15
CA ASP A 21 -20.23 10.84 30.25
C ASP A 21 -19.74 12.14 30.93
N PRO A 22 -18.64 12.08 31.71
CA PRO A 22 -18.05 13.25 32.35
C PRO A 22 -17.44 14.20 31.31
N GLN A 23 -17.74 15.49 31.46
CA GLN A 23 -17.20 16.54 30.59
C GLN A 23 -15.67 16.67 30.69
N PRO A 24 -14.96 16.89 29.56
CA PRO A 24 -13.54 17.17 29.59
C PRO A 24 -13.27 18.58 30.13
N GLN A 25 -12.39 18.66 31.12
CA GLN A 25 -11.89 19.93 31.65
C GLN A 25 -11.10 20.69 30.57
N ILE A 26 -11.50 21.94 30.35
CA ILE A 26 -10.80 22.90 29.49
C ILE A 26 -9.54 23.35 30.24
N VAL A 27 -8.37 23.00 29.71
CA VAL A 27 -7.08 23.52 30.18
C VAL A 27 -6.64 24.63 29.24
N ASP A 28 -6.47 25.82 29.80
CA ASP A 28 -6.17 27.09 29.13
C ASP A 28 -4.66 27.23 28.88
N PRO A 29 -4.17 27.28 27.62
CA PRO A 29 -2.74 27.42 27.35
C PRO A 29 -2.38 28.91 27.18
N ARG A 30 -2.32 29.63 28.30
CA ARG A 30 -1.65 30.94 28.37
C ARG A 30 -0.59 30.92 29.47
N SER A 31 0.63 30.53 29.14
CA SER A 31 1.85 31.11 29.73
C SER A 31 3.08 30.40 29.19
N THR A 32 3.89 31.10 28.39
CA THR A 32 5.31 31.37 28.67
C THR A 32 5.95 31.97 27.42
N MET A 33 6.13 33.29 27.46
CA MET A 33 7.08 33.99 26.62
C MET A 33 8.50 33.66 27.11
N ALA A 34 9.40 33.30 26.20
CA ALA A 34 10.84 33.38 26.45
C ALA A 34 11.57 33.91 25.21
N ARG A 35 12.00 35.16 25.40
CA ARG A 35 13.01 36.01 24.78
C ARG A 35 13.91 35.45 23.66
N LYS A 36 13.95 36.28 22.60
CA LYS A 36 15.07 36.57 21.69
C LYS A 36 16.39 36.65 22.45
N ASP A 37 17.45 36.09 21.89
CA ASP A 37 18.76 36.74 21.80
C ASP A 37 19.61 36.14 20.66
N ILE A 38 20.00 37.03 19.74
CA ILE A 38 21.36 37.27 19.25
C ILE A 38 22.18 36.04 18.81
N ILE A 39 22.28 35.81 17.49
CA ILE A 39 23.53 35.34 16.87
C ILE A 39 23.83 36.20 15.63
N LYS A 40 24.95 36.91 15.72
CA LYS A 40 25.60 37.73 14.70
C LYS A 40 26.03 36.88 13.50
N GLY A 41 25.97 37.51 12.34
CA GLY A 41 26.42 36.95 11.07
C GLY A 41 27.91 36.61 11.02
N VAL A 42 28.20 35.68 10.12
CA VAL A 42 29.53 35.50 9.52
C VAL A 42 29.32 35.36 8.02
N GLU A 43 30.21 36.02 7.31
CA GLU A 43 30.19 36.42 5.92
C GLU A 43 30.27 35.26 4.91
N ALA A 44 29.84 35.59 3.70
CA ALA A 44 29.99 34.81 2.50
C ALA A 44 31.46 34.60 2.13
N VAL A 45 31.85 33.35 1.89
CA VAL A 45 33.12 33.01 1.23
C VAL A 45 32.88 31.92 0.18
N GLY A 46 33.10 32.28 -1.09
CA GLY A 46 33.80 31.42 -2.05
C GLY A 46 32.99 30.34 -2.78
N SER A 47 32.19 30.74 -3.77
CA SER A 47 31.76 29.87 -4.86
C SER A 47 32.90 29.63 -5.87
N LYS A 48 33.58 28.48 -5.79
CA LYS A 48 34.34 27.87 -6.90
C LYS A 48 34.27 26.34 -6.82
N THR A 49 33.26 25.75 -7.42
CA THR A 49 33.24 24.30 -7.72
C THR A 49 33.70 24.07 -9.15
N ALA A 50 34.96 23.66 -9.27
CA ALA A 50 35.54 23.20 -10.51
C ALA A 50 34.93 21.85 -10.93
N ASN A 51 34.49 21.79 -12.19
CA ASN A 51 34.18 20.58 -12.93
C ASN A 51 35.33 19.57 -12.84
N ARG A 52 35.12 18.44 -12.14
CA ARG A 52 36.02 17.29 -12.21
C ARG A 52 35.37 16.20 -13.07
N LYS A 53 35.62 16.31 -14.37
CA LYS A 53 35.41 15.28 -15.39
C LYS A 53 36.25 14.05 -15.00
N ARG A 54 35.61 13.00 -14.47
CA ARG A 54 36.28 11.71 -14.25
C ARG A 54 36.30 10.97 -15.58
N THR A 55 37.48 10.92 -16.16
CA THR A 55 37.87 9.97 -17.20
C THR A 55 37.65 8.55 -16.70
N ALA A 56 36.92 7.77 -17.49
CA ALA A 56 36.80 6.33 -17.34
C ALA A 56 38.11 5.70 -17.82
N THR A 57 38.95 5.31 -16.89
CA THR A 57 40.06 4.40 -17.15
C THR A 57 39.75 3.06 -16.49
N ASP A 58 39.58 2.11 -17.40
CA ASP A 58 40.32 0.85 -17.41
C ASP A 58 39.72 -0.36 -16.70
N ASN A 59 39.83 -1.45 -17.45
CA ASN A 59 39.33 -2.77 -17.18
C ASN A 59 40.09 -3.37 -16.00
N GLN A 60 39.44 -3.50 -14.85
CA GLN A 60 39.80 -4.55 -13.91
C GLN A 60 38.66 -5.56 -13.79
N VAL A 61 38.81 -6.60 -14.61
CA VAL A 61 38.26 -7.94 -14.42
C VAL A 61 38.53 -8.36 -12.98
N ARG A 62 37.50 -8.26 -12.13
CA ARG A 62 37.55 -8.86 -10.79
C ARG A 62 37.52 -10.37 -10.97
N PRO A 63 38.55 -11.11 -10.50
CA PRO A 63 38.55 -12.56 -10.59
C PRO A 63 37.44 -13.12 -9.71
N SER A 64 36.57 -13.93 -10.31
CA SER A 64 35.55 -14.70 -9.61
C SER A 64 36.22 -15.54 -8.53
N ARG A 65 35.84 -15.34 -7.27
CA ARG A 65 36.24 -16.22 -6.16
C ARG A 65 35.70 -17.61 -6.43
N LYS A 66 36.54 -18.48 -6.99
CA LYS A 66 36.37 -19.94 -7.07
C LYS A 66 36.11 -20.43 -5.64
N ARG A 67 34.89 -20.88 -5.40
CA ARG A 67 34.46 -21.57 -4.19
C ARG A 67 35.33 -22.83 -4.07
N GLN A 68 36.27 -22.83 -3.11
CA GLN A 68 37.12 -23.97 -2.84
C GLN A 68 36.25 -25.17 -2.45
N LYS A 69 36.38 -26.23 -3.25
CA LYS A 69 35.83 -27.56 -3.01
C LYS A 69 36.58 -28.14 -1.82
N ILE A 70 35.94 -28.15 -0.65
CA ILE A 70 36.44 -28.85 0.53
C ILE A 70 36.57 -30.32 0.14
N GLN A 71 37.82 -30.79 0.08
CA GLN A 71 38.20 -32.18 -0.07
C GLN A 71 37.66 -32.96 1.14
N LYS A 72 36.88 -34.00 0.85
CA LYS A 72 36.63 -35.10 1.78
C LYS A 72 37.98 -35.70 2.17
N VAL A 73 38.26 -35.70 3.46
CA VAL A 73 39.23 -36.60 4.07
C VAL A 73 38.43 -37.83 4.47
N ASP A 74 38.69 -38.94 3.78
CA ASP A 74 38.31 -40.27 4.22
C ASP A 74 39.15 -40.60 5.45
N ASN A 75 38.49 -40.80 6.59
CA ASN A 75 39.10 -41.46 7.74
C ASN A 75 38.27 -42.70 8.06
N GLU A 76 38.92 -43.83 7.80
CA GLU A 76 38.47 -45.17 8.08
C GLU A 76 38.39 -45.44 9.59
N ALA A 77 37.43 -46.31 9.91
CA ALA A 77 37.50 -47.35 10.93
C ALA A 77 37.94 -46.95 12.35
N LYS A 78 36.95 -46.63 13.19
CA LYS A 78 36.93 -47.17 14.55
C LYS A 78 35.59 -47.80 14.90
N ASP A 79 35.76 -49.01 15.41
CA ASP A 79 34.80 -49.99 15.86
C ASP A 79 33.79 -49.47 16.89
N GLN A 80 32.56 -49.96 16.69
CA GLN A 80 31.72 -50.61 17.69
C GLN A 80 31.82 -50.13 19.14
N THR A 81 30.92 -49.21 19.49
CA THR A 81 30.02 -49.41 20.64
C THR A 81 28.66 -48.79 20.30
N LYS A 82 27.78 -49.58 19.67
CA LYS A 82 26.35 -49.27 19.52
C LYS A 82 25.69 -49.36 20.89
N GLN A 83 25.82 -48.32 21.71
CA GLN A 83 24.76 -48.00 22.66
C GLN A 83 23.70 -47.26 21.86
N GLU A 84 22.61 -47.97 21.52
CA GLU A 84 21.34 -47.35 21.13
C GLU A 84 20.91 -46.45 22.29
N LYS A 85 21.34 -45.18 22.24
CA LYS A 85 20.64 -44.12 22.94
C LYS A 85 19.20 -44.19 22.45
N VAL A 86 18.31 -44.67 23.32
CA VAL A 86 16.87 -44.51 23.20
C VAL A 86 16.65 -43.01 23.01
N LYS A 87 16.54 -42.59 21.74
CA LYS A 87 16.10 -41.25 21.38
C LYS A 87 14.76 -41.07 22.06
N ASP A 88 14.67 -40.09 22.95
CA ASP A 88 13.40 -39.72 23.55
C ASP A 88 12.42 -39.46 22.38
N PRO A 89 11.32 -40.23 22.23
CA PRO A 89 10.38 -40.07 21.13
C PRO A 89 9.73 -38.68 21.09
N ARG A 90 10.01 -37.84 22.10
CA ARG A 90 9.55 -36.46 22.22
C ARG A 90 10.46 -35.44 21.55
N GLU A 91 11.71 -35.77 21.19
CA GLU A 91 12.62 -34.81 20.52
C GLU A 91 12.41 -34.73 19.00
N ASP A 92 11.76 -35.73 18.38
CA ASP A 92 11.39 -35.71 16.96
C ASP A 92 9.96 -35.14 16.71
N GLY A 93 9.28 -34.64 17.76
CA GLY A 93 7.90 -34.15 17.72
C GLY A 93 7.69 -32.74 17.14
N VAL A 94 8.60 -32.24 16.29
CA VAL A 94 8.39 -30.94 15.63
C VAL A 94 7.30 -31.09 14.57
N PHE A 95 6.13 -30.53 14.85
CA PHE A 95 5.03 -30.50 13.91
C PHE A 95 5.42 -29.78 12.61
N ARG A 96 5.48 -30.54 11.52
CA ARG A 96 5.79 -30.02 10.19
C ARG A 96 4.48 -29.74 9.45
N LEU A 97 4.09 -28.46 9.41
CA LEU A 97 2.90 -28.00 8.69
C LEU A 97 2.84 -28.50 7.23
N MET A 98 3.99 -28.70 6.60
CA MET A 98 4.09 -29.17 5.21
C MET A 98 3.82 -30.66 5.02
N ASP A 99 3.89 -31.45 6.09
CA ASP A 99 3.64 -32.90 6.07
C ASP A 99 2.15 -33.23 6.21
N LEU A 100 1.32 -32.23 6.54
CA LEU A 100 -0.14 -32.38 6.55
C LEU A 100 -0.69 -32.59 5.14
N PRO A 101 -1.79 -33.34 4.98
CA PRO A 101 -2.62 -33.33 3.78
C PRO A 101 -3.07 -31.91 3.39
N GLY A 102 -3.34 -31.70 2.10
CA GLY A 102 -3.71 -30.40 1.56
C GLY A 102 -4.99 -29.82 2.20
N GLU A 103 -5.92 -30.70 2.54
CA GLU A 103 -7.20 -30.40 3.17
C GLU A 103 -7.00 -29.75 4.55
N LEU A 104 -6.14 -30.35 5.39
CA LEU A 104 -5.83 -29.81 6.73
C LEU A 104 -5.06 -28.49 6.64
N ARG A 105 -4.13 -28.36 5.68
CA ARG A 105 -3.46 -27.08 5.43
C ARG A 105 -4.47 -26.00 5.05
N ASN A 106 -5.41 -26.31 4.15
CA ASN A 106 -6.46 -25.38 3.73
C ASN A 106 -7.40 -24.98 4.88
N GLN A 107 -7.72 -25.89 5.80
CA GLN A 107 -8.48 -25.55 7.01
C GLN A 107 -7.71 -24.58 7.91
N ILE A 108 -6.42 -24.84 8.17
CA ILE A 108 -5.56 -23.94 8.94
C ILE A 108 -5.47 -22.56 8.26
N TYR A 109 -5.35 -22.55 6.93
CA TYR A 109 -5.37 -21.32 6.13
C TYR A 109 -6.69 -20.57 6.26
N GLY A 110 -7.83 -21.27 6.23
CA GLY A 110 -9.15 -20.68 6.46
C GLY A 110 -9.23 -19.94 7.80
N TYR A 111 -8.84 -20.61 8.89
CA TYR A 111 -8.81 -20.01 10.23
C TYR A 111 -7.87 -18.78 10.29
N ALA A 112 -6.68 -18.88 9.71
CA ALA A 112 -5.72 -17.77 9.69
C ALA A 112 -6.22 -16.57 8.88
N VAL A 113 -6.93 -16.82 7.77
CA VAL A 113 -7.54 -15.79 6.91
C VAL A 113 -8.71 -15.10 7.62
N GLU A 114 -9.56 -15.85 8.29
CA GLU A 114 -10.69 -15.32 9.07
C GLU A 114 -10.19 -14.39 10.18
N PHE A 115 -9.12 -14.78 10.88
CA PHE A 115 -8.50 -13.96 11.91
C PHE A 115 -7.88 -12.69 11.31
N ALA A 116 -7.12 -12.82 10.21
CA ALA A 116 -6.47 -11.69 9.55
C ALA A 116 -7.47 -10.65 9.00
N HIS A 117 -8.68 -11.05 8.61
CA HIS A 117 -9.72 -10.13 8.13
C HIS A 117 -10.07 -9.01 9.13
N ARG A 118 -9.89 -9.27 10.44
CA ARG A 118 -10.16 -8.30 11.51
C ARG A 118 -8.96 -7.40 11.81
N CYS A 119 -7.77 -7.75 11.32
CA CYS A 119 -6.55 -7.05 11.63
C CYS A 119 -6.17 -6.13 10.48
N PHE A 120 -6.46 -4.84 10.64
CA PHE A 120 -5.78 -3.84 9.83
C PHE A 120 -4.30 -3.88 10.18
N PRO A 121 -3.40 -3.92 9.19
CA PRO A 121 -2.04 -3.50 9.41
C PRO A 121 -2.05 -2.18 10.21
N PRO A 122 -1.51 -2.14 11.42
CA PRO A 122 -1.26 -0.88 12.12
C PRO A 122 -0.08 -0.20 11.42
N ILE A 123 -0.34 0.31 10.22
CA ILE A 123 0.59 1.12 9.45
C ILE A 123 0.41 2.54 9.97
N PHE A 124 0.50 2.77 11.27
CA PHE A 124 0.49 4.16 11.73
C PHE A 124 1.69 4.86 11.10
N PRO A 125 1.52 6.08 10.57
CA PRO A 125 2.65 6.87 10.10
C PRO A 125 3.66 6.91 11.24
N LYS A 126 4.86 6.39 10.99
CA LYS A 126 5.89 6.33 12.03
C LYS A 126 6.23 7.75 12.42
N ASP A 127 5.86 8.14 13.63
CA ASP A 127 6.43 9.33 14.21
C ASP A 127 7.94 9.06 14.38
N LYS A 128 8.76 9.95 13.82
CA LYS A 128 10.22 9.81 13.91
C LYS A 128 10.70 9.99 15.35
N SER A 129 9.87 10.56 16.21
CA SER A 129 10.15 10.84 17.62
C SER A 129 9.80 9.69 18.56
N GLU A 130 8.95 8.74 18.15
CA GLU A 130 8.58 7.65 19.04
C GLU A 130 9.75 6.67 19.24
N PRO A 131 10.03 6.26 20.50
CA PRO A 131 10.97 5.18 20.77
C PRO A 131 10.55 3.96 19.95
N LYS A 132 11.53 3.14 19.51
CA LYS A 132 11.32 1.93 18.70
C LYS A 132 10.45 0.91 19.46
N SER A 133 9.16 1.19 19.59
CA SER A 133 8.17 0.30 20.13
C SER A 133 8.11 -0.93 19.24
N LYS A 134 7.81 -2.09 19.85
CA LYS A 134 7.76 -3.37 19.13
C LYS A 134 6.79 -3.19 17.97
N LYS A 135 7.34 -3.25 16.74
CA LYS A 135 6.53 -3.10 15.54
C LYS A 135 5.38 -4.10 15.63
N PRO A 136 4.13 -3.65 15.59
CA PRO A 136 3.01 -4.56 15.59
C PRO A 136 3.16 -5.55 14.44
N LEU A 137 3.18 -6.83 14.79
CA LEU A 137 3.35 -7.91 13.82
C LEU A 137 2.04 -8.08 13.06
N LEU A 138 2.12 -8.09 11.73
CA LEU A 138 1.00 -8.49 10.88
C LEU A 138 0.69 -9.97 11.16
N PRO A 139 -0.53 -10.30 11.63
CA PRO A 139 -0.88 -11.68 11.93
C PRO A 139 -0.64 -12.57 10.70
N HIS A 140 0.00 -13.71 10.93
CA HIS A 140 0.25 -14.73 9.92
C HIS A 140 1.08 -14.29 8.69
N ILE A 141 1.72 -13.11 8.71
CA ILE A 141 2.63 -12.69 7.62
C ILE A 141 3.75 -13.69 7.39
N GLY A 142 4.21 -14.36 8.45
CA GLY A 142 5.20 -15.42 8.36
C GLY A 142 4.76 -16.58 7.46
N LEU A 143 3.47 -16.95 7.45
CA LEU A 143 2.95 -17.99 6.55
C LEU A 143 3.04 -17.57 5.07
N THR A 144 2.98 -16.26 4.80
CA THR A 144 3.19 -15.70 3.46
C THR A 144 4.67 -15.58 3.07
N GLN A 145 5.60 -15.95 3.95
CA GLN A 145 7.05 -15.82 3.72
C GLN A 145 7.82 -17.14 3.94
N ALA A 146 7.24 -18.14 4.62
CA ALA A 146 7.96 -19.33 5.07
C ALA A 146 8.46 -20.24 3.93
N SER A 147 7.61 -20.63 2.98
CA SER A 147 8.00 -21.52 1.86
C SER A 147 7.32 -21.15 0.54
N SER A 148 7.86 -21.58 -0.60
CA SER A 148 7.19 -21.35 -1.91
C SER A 148 5.80 -21.98 -1.98
N LYS A 149 5.64 -23.19 -1.44
CA LYS A 149 4.36 -23.92 -1.48
C LYS A 149 3.30 -23.23 -0.62
N MET A 150 3.64 -22.81 0.59
CA MET A 150 2.72 -22.01 1.41
C MET A 150 2.38 -20.68 0.76
N ARG A 151 3.36 -20.04 0.09
CA ARG A 151 3.11 -18.81 -0.64
C ARG A 151 2.14 -18.99 -1.80
N SER A 152 2.22 -20.08 -2.56
CA SER A 152 1.28 -20.33 -3.65
C SER A 152 -0.13 -20.69 -3.13
N GLU A 153 -0.23 -21.40 -2.01
CA GLU A 153 -1.51 -21.85 -1.44
C GLU A 153 -2.21 -20.75 -0.60
N PHE A 154 -1.49 -20.16 0.36
CA PHE A 154 -2.08 -19.26 1.36
C PHE A 154 -2.15 -17.80 0.93
N ARG A 155 -1.11 -17.30 0.23
CA ARG A 155 -0.96 -15.86 -0.02
C ARG A 155 -2.11 -15.26 -0.83
N PRO A 156 -2.64 -15.88 -1.90
CA PRO A 156 -3.76 -15.30 -2.65
C PRO A 156 -5.00 -15.12 -1.78
N ALA A 157 -5.35 -16.15 -1.00
CA ALA A 157 -6.48 -16.10 -0.06
C ALA A 157 -6.27 -15.02 1.01
N TRP A 158 -5.08 -14.98 1.61
CA TRP A 158 -4.72 -13.96 2.61
C TRP A 158 -4.76 -12.54 2.04
N LEU A 159 -4.21 -12.28 0.85
CA LEU A 159 -4.23 -10.94 0.24
C LEU A 159 -5.66 -10.48 -0.08
N SER A 160 -6.55 -11.39 -0.48
CA SER A 160 -7.94 -11.07 -0.82
C SER A 160 -8.77 -10.53 0.36
N THR A 161 -8.39 -10.87 1.60
CA THR A 161 -9.11 -10.41 2.79
C THR A 161 -8.57 -9.09 3.36
N HIS A 162 -7.36 -8.69 2.98
CA HIS A 162 -6.74 -7.47 3.50
C HIS A 162 -7.43 -6.22 3.00
N LYS A 163 -7.77 -5.35 3.95
CA LYS A 163 -8.10 -3.96 3.70
C LYS A 163 -6.83 -3.13 3.80
N ILE A 164 -6.43 -2.51 2.70
CA ILE A 164 -5.18 -1.77 2.56
C ILE A 164 -5.49 -0.29 2.75
N PRO A 165 -4.95 0.37 3.79
CA PRO A 165 -5.12 1.79 3.94
C PRO A 165 -4.51 2.56 2.77
N LEU A 166 -5.18 3.64 2.33
CA LEU A 166 -4.79 4.39 1.14
C LEU A 166 -3.34 4.91 1.19
N PHE A 167 -2.90 5.46 2.31
CA PHE A 167 -1.54 6.00 2.48
C PHE A 167 -0.44 4.92 2.43
N ALA A 168 -0.77 3.66 2.69
CA ALA A 168 0.19 2.56 2.72
C ALA A 168 0.30 1.79 1.39
N LEU A 169 -0.51 2.19 0.41
CA LEU A 169 -0.73 1.47 -0.83
C LEU A 169 0.55 1.28 -1.64
N ASP A 170 1.38 2.31 -1.76
CA ASP A 170 2.65 2.21 -2.49
C ASP A 170 3.59 1.18 -1.86
N GLY A 171 3.79 1.23 -0.55
CA GLY A 171 4.61 0.25 0.19
C GLY A 171 4.05 -1.16 0.08
N TYR A 172 2.72 -1.30 0.18
CA TYR A 172 2.03 -2.58 0.03
C TYR A 172 2.24 -3.17 -1.37
N LEU A 173 1.99 -2.39 -2.43
CA LEU A 173 2.18 -2.84 -3.81
C LEU A 173 3.64 -3.18 -4.10
N LYS A 174 4.61 -2.44 -3.57
CA LYS A 174 6.03 -2.75 -3.70
C LYS A 174 6.41 -4.08 -3.03
N ALA A 175 5.87 -4.34 -1.84
CA ALA A 175 6.15 -5.56 -1.10
C ALA A 175 5.48 -6.80 -1.71
N PHE A 176 4.22 -6.66 -2.11
CA PHE A 176 3.41 -7.80 -2.53
C PHE A 176 3.31 -7.98 -4.05
N TYR A 177 3.54 -6.93 -4.83
CA TYR A 177 3.47 -6.94 -6.30
C TYR A 177 4.62 -6.14 -6.93
N PRO A 178 5.89 -6.44 -6.57
CA PRO A 178 7.06 -5.74 -7.09
C PRO A 178 7.04 -5.69 -8.62
N ARG A 179 7.53 -4.57 -9.14
CA ARG A 179 7.72 -4.39 -10.58
C ARG A 179 9.11 -4.86 -10.96
N THR A 180 9.18 -5.67 -12.02
CA THR A 180 10.44 -5.92 -12.70
C THR A 180 10.82 -4.68 -13.48
N GLY A 181 12.03 -4.16 -13.24
CA GLY A 181 12.60 -3.13 -14.08
C GLY A 181 12.83 -3.65 -15.51
N PRO A 182 13.02 -2.74 -16.49
CA PRO A 182 13.27 -3.12 -17.89
C PRO A 182 14.51 -4.02 -18.06
N GLY A 183 15.49 -3.93 -17.16
CA GLY A 183 16.70 -4.76 -17.16
C GLY A 183 16.64 -6.06 -16.35
N ALA A 184 15.48 -6.46 -15.82
CA ALA A 184 15.37 -7.73 -15.11
C ALA A 184 15.55 -8.92 -16.07
N SER A 185 16.28 -9.96 -15.65
CA SER A 185 16.42 -11.18 -16.45
C SER A 185 15.08 -11.90 -16.62
N ASP A 186 14.92 -12.63 -17.72
CA ASP A 186 13.67 -13.35 -18.00
C ASP A 186 13.38 -14.45 -16.97
N GLU A 187 14.42 -15.03 -16.36
CA GLU A 187 14.27 -15.95 -15.24
C GLU A 187 13.63 -15.26 -14.02
N VAL A 188 14.07 -14.04 -13.69
CA VAL A 188 13.49 -13.26 -12.60
C VAL A 188 12.04 -12.89 -12.92
N LYS A 189 11.74 -12.46 -14.16
CA LYS A 189 10.36 -12.18 -14.60
C LYS A 189 9.48 -13.42 -14.49
N LYS A 190 9.92 -14.56 -15.00
CA LYS A 190 9.17 -15.83 -14.97
C LYS A 190 8.93 -16.31 -13.54
N ARG A 191 9.94 -16.25 -12.68
CA ARG A 191 9.82 -16.58 -11.25
C ARG A 191 8.84 -15.65 -10.55
N LEU A 192 8.82 -14.38 -10.94
CA LEU A 192 7.93 -13.40 -10.36
C LEU A 192 6.48 -13.64 -10.79
N GLU A 193 6.25 -13.84 -12.09
CA GLU A 193 4.95 -14.17 -12.65
C GLU A 193 4.38 -15.48 -12.11
N SER A 194 5.23 -16.49 -11.86
CA SER A 194 4.78 -17.75 -11.24
C SER A 194 4.38 -17.60 -9.78
N THR A 195 4.81 -16.53 -9.11
CA THR A 195 4.51 -16.29 -7.69
C THR A 195 3.19 -15.53 -7.50
N TYR A 196 2.70 -14.85 -8.53
CA TYR A 196 1.54 -13.96 -8.41
C TYR A 196 0.35 -14.46 -9.21
N SER A 197 -0.81 -14.46 -8.57
CA SER A 197 -2.08 -14.64 -9.25
C SER A 197 -2.33 -13.46 -10.18
N ARG A 198 -2.68 -13.74 -11.44
CA ARG A 198 -3.04 -12.70 -12.44
C ARG A 198 -4.39 -12.06 -12.14
N SER A 199 -5.22 -12.77 -11.39
CA SER A 199 -6.52 -12.32 -10.89
C SER A 199 -6.51 -12.26 -9.36
N GLY A 200 -7.40 -11.45 -8.82
CA GLY A 200 -7.57 -11.30 -7.38
C GLY A 200 -8.41 -10.09 -7.02
N LEU A 201 -8.50 -9.83 -5.72
CA LEU A 201 -9.25 -8.72 -5.15
C LEU A 201 -8.31 -7.86 -4.29
N LEU A 202 -8.18 -6.57 -4.62
CA LEU A 202 -7.57 -5.57 -3.74
C LEU A 202 -8.68 -4.75 -3.08
N ARG A 203 -8.68 -4.70 -1.75
CA ARG A 203 -9.63 -3.90 -0.98
C ARG A 203 -8.90 -2.68 -0.45
N VAL A 204 -9.21 -1.51 -0.99
CA VAL A 204 -8.63 -0.24 -0.55
C VAL A 204 -9.55 0.34 0.53
N TRP A 205 -8.97 0.65 1.69
CA TRP A 205 -9.66 1.28 2.80
C TRP A 205 -9.32 2.76 2.87
N VAL A 206 -10.33 3.60 2.68
CA VAL A 206 -10.19 5.06 2.68
C VAL A 206 -10.68 5.58 4.03
N ARG A 207 -9.90 6.47 4.64
CA ARG A 207 -10.26 7.17 5.88
C ARG A 207 -10.08 8.65 5.64
N LYS A 208 -10.87 9.50 6.29
CA LYS A 208 -10.73 10.94 6.15
C LYS A 208 -9.32 11.46 6.49
N PRO A 209 -8.63 11.00 7.56
CA PRO A 209 -7.27 11.42 7.83
C PRO A 209 -6.28 11.08 6.71
N ASP A 210 -6.53 10.00 5.97
CA ASP A 210 -5.67 9.61 4.85
C ASP A 210 -5.85 10.60 3.68
N LEU A 211 -7.03 11.19 3.50
CA LEU A 211 -7.30 12.21 2.48
C LEU A 211 -6.84 13.62 2.90
N ASP A 212 -6.68 13.85 4.22
CA ASP A 212 -6.11 15.08 4.76
C ASP A 212 -4.57 15.10 4.70
N LEU A 213 -3.93 13.93 4.56
CA LEU A 213 -2.49 13.85 4.35
C LEU A 213 -2.08 14.60 3.07
N PRO A 214 -0.92 15.28 3.08
CA PRO A 214 -0.44 15.96 1.90
C PRO A 214 -0.12 14.93 0.81
N CYS A 215 -0.96 14.92 -0.23
CA CYS A 215 -0.69 14.30 -1.52
C CYS A 215 -0.59 12.76 -1.51
N VAL A 216 -1.66 12.05 -1.16
CA VAL A 216 -1.69 10.58 -1.31
C VAL A 216 -1.72 10.19 -2.78
N ASP A 217 -0.61 9.64 -3.28
CA ASP A 217 -0.46 9.24 -4.69
C ASP A 217 -1.02 7.83 -4.94
N ILE A 218 -2.05 7.75 -5.78
CA ILE A 218 -2.70 6.51 -6.20
C ILE A 218 -2.25 6.02 -7.58
N LEU A 219 -1.31 6.70 -8.25
CA LEU A 219 -0.86 6.32 -9.59
C LEU A 219 -0.35 4.87 -9.66
N GLN A 220 0.30 4.40 -8.59
CA GLN A 220 0.81 3.03 -8.53
C GLN A 220 -0.29 1.98 -8.55
N LEU A 221 -1.46 2.30 -8.01
CA LEU A 221 -2.64 1.44 -8.03
C LEU A 221 -3.25 1.36 -9.42
N ILE A 222 -3.34 2.47 -10.14
CA ILE A 222 -3.83 2.46 -11.52
C ILE A 222 -2.84 1.70 -12.42
N LYS A 223 -1.54 1.92 -12.24
CA LYS A 223 -0.54 1.11 -12.96
C LYS A 223 -0.63 -0.38 -12.61
N HIS A 224 -1.11 -0.73 -11.41
CA HIS A 224 -1.37 -2.12 -11.02
C HIS A 224 -2.59 -2.69 -11.78
N THR A 225 -3.72 -1.98 -11.87
CA THR A 225 -4.88 -2.44 -12.67
C THR A 225 -4.56 -2.58 -14.15
N LEU A 226 -3.72 -1.69 -14.69
CA LEU A 226 -3.26 -1.80 -16.07
C LEU A 226 -2.30 -2.97 -16.32
N ARG A 227 -1.58 -3.42 -15.29
CA ARG A 227 -0.70 -4.59 -15.35
C ARG A 227 -1.48 -5.89 -15.18
N PHE A 228 -2.51 -5.88 -14.34
CA PHE A 228 -3.34 -7.03 -14.01
C PHE A 228 -4.82 -6.70 -14.30
N PRO A 229 -5.27 -6.85 -15.55
CA PRO A 229 -6.62 -6.44 -15.96
C PRO A 229 -7.72 -7.27 -15.28
N ASP A 230 -7.40 -8.49 -14.85
CA ASP A 230 -8.32 -9.40 -14.16
C ASP A 230 -8.38 -9.14 -12.64
N PHE A 231 -7.64 -8.15 -12.14
CA PHE A 231 -7.69 -7.76 -10.75
C PHE A 231 -8.87 -6.84 -10.50
N SER A 232 -9.72 -7.21 -9.54
CA SER A 232 -10.79 -6.37 -9.06
C SER A 232 -10.28 -5.47 -7.94
N ILE A 233 -10.58 -4.17 -8.02
CA ILE A 233 -10.32 -3.23 -6.92
C ILE A 233 -11.65 -2.75 -6.38
N THR A 234 -11.85 -2.97 -5.09
CA THR A 234 -12.99 -2.43 -4.34
C THR A 234 -12.50 -1.38 -3.37
N VAL A 235 -13.07 -0.19 -3.46
CA VAL A 235 -12.84 0.89 -2.49
C VAL A 235 -13.93 0.81 -1.42
N SER A 236 -13.54 0.88 -0.16
CA SER A 236 -14.45 0.96 0.99
C SER A 236 -13.92 2.02 1.94
N ALA A 237 -14.78 2.59 2.78
CA ALA A 237 -14.34 3.61 3.73
C ALA A 237 -14.96 3.48 5.11
N ALA A 238 -14.35 4.20 6.05
CA ALA A 238 -14.95 4.50 7.32
C ALA A 238 -16.18 5.42 7.16
N ILE A 239 -17.00 5.49 8.22
CA ILE A 239 -18.31 6.16 8.24
C ILE A 239 -18.20 7.67 7.91
N ASP A 240 -17.02 8.25 8.12
CA ASP A 240 -16.70 9.67 7.95
C ASP A 240 -16.39 10.09 6.50
N VAL A 241 -16.36 9.15 5.56
CA VAL A 241 -16.11 9.44 4.13
C VAL A 241 -17.43 9.35 3.35
N PRO A 242 -17.87 10.43 2.70
CA PRO A 242 -19.09 10.43 1.89
C PRO A 242 -19.05 9.37 0.78
N PRO A 243 -20.17 8.68 0.50
CA PRO A 243 -20.24 7.65 -0.55
C PRO A 243 -19.90 8.21 -1.94
N GLU A 244 -20.13 9.50 -2.18
CA GLU A 244 -19.78 10.21 -3.41
C GLU A 244 -18.28 10.19 -3.67
N THR A 245 -17.49 10.42 -2.62
CA THR A 245 -16.04 10.33 -2.67
C THR A 245 -15.59 8.92 -3.07
N LEU A 246 -16.25 7.88 -2.56
CA LEU A 246 -15.91 6.50 -2.93
C LEU A 246 -16.22 6.21 -4.39
N SER A 247 -17.40 6.64 -4.87
CA SER A 247 -17.78 6.52 -6.27
C SER A 247 -16.80 7.25 -7.19
N ALA A 248 -16.37 8.45 -6.80
CA ALA A 248 -15.37 9.23 -7.50
C ALA A 248 -14.01 8.51 -7.61
N ILE A 249 -13.48 8.03 -6.48
CA ILE A 249 -12.21 7.28 -6.46
C ILE A 249 -12.34 6.02 -7.33
N GLN A 250 -13.45 5.28 -7.18
CA GLN A 250 -13.71 4.08 -7.98
C GLN A 250 -13.79 4.41 -9.48
N ALA A 251 -14.41 5.53 -9.87
CA ALA A 251 -14.50 5.98 -11.25
C ALA A 251 -13.12 6.31 -11.84
N VAL A 252 -12.25 7.00 -11.08
CA VAL A 252 -10.87 7.29 -11.49
C VAL A 252 -10.05 6.01 -11.66
N LEU A 253 -10.16 5.07 -10.71
CA LEU A 253 -9.46 3.77 -10.77
C LEU A 253 -9.94 2.88 -11.92
N SER A 254 -11.22 2.97 -12.25
CA SER A 254 -11.88 2.16 -13.29
C SER A 254 -11.89 2.83 -14.66
N ASN A 255 -11.25 4.00 -14.82
CA ASN A 255 -11.21 4.71 -16.08
C ASN A 255 -10.37 3.93 -17.12
N LYS A 256 -11.03 3.54 -18.21
CA LYS A 256 -10.43 2.78 -19.34
C LYS A 256 -10.27 3.62 -20.61
N ALA A 257 -10.46 4.94 -20.55
CA ALA A 257 -10.31 5.81 -21.72
C ALA A 257 -8.91 5.66 -22.33
N ALA A 258 -8.83 5.50 -23.66
CA ALA A 258 -7.57 5.20 -24.35
C ALA A 258 -6.49 6.26 -24.09
N ARG A 259 -6.88 7.55 -24.06
CA ARG A 259 -5.96 8.67 -23.75
C ARG A 259 -5.41 8.58 -22.33
N TRP A 260 -6.25 8.28 -21.35
CA TRP A 260 -5.85 8.08 -19.95
C TRP A 260 -4.86 6.93 -19.80
N VAL A 261 -5.21 5.76 -20.35
CA VAL A 261 -4.37 4.56 -20.31
C VAL A 261 -3.03 4.79 -21.01
N SER A 262 -3.04 5.44 -22.18
CA SER A 262 -1.83 5.81 -22.92
C SER A 262 -0.96 6.79 -22.14
N GLY A 263 -1.55 7.80 -21.51
CA GLY A 263 -0.83 8.78 -20.68
C GLY A 263 -0.15 8.13 -19.48
N ILE A 264 -0.79 7.17 -18.82
CA ILE A 264 -0.22 6.45 -17.68
C ILE A 264 0.87 5.46 -18.12
N LYS A 265 0.63 4.66 -19.17
CA LYS A 265 1.61 3.70 -19.69
C LYS A 265 2.85 4.38 -20.25
N GLY A 266 2.66 5.53 -20.92
CA GLY A 266 3.74 6.37 -21.45
C GLY A 266 4.45 7.23 -20.39
N ASN A 267 4.12 7.08 -19.10
CA ASN A 267 4.67 7.90 -18.02
C ASN A 267 4.52 9.42 -18.26
N LYS A 268 3.46 9.85 -18.96
CA LYS A 268 3.12 11.27 -19.15
C LYS A 268 2.57 11.86 -17.85
N VAL A 269 1.79 11.07 -17.12
CA VAL A 269 1.33 11.37 -15.76
C VAL A 269 2.38 10.87 -14.79
N SER A 270 2.98 11.78 -14.01
CA SER A 270 4.01 11.43 -13.03
C SER A 270 3.43 11.07 -11.67
N GLN A 271 2.31 11.70 -11.28
CA GLN A 271 1.62 11.44 -10.01
C GLN A 271 0.11 11.67 -10.15
N LEU A 272 -0.67 10.99 -9.31
CA LEU A 272 -2.11 11.19 -9.21
C LEU A 272 -2.50 11.28 -7.73
N ARG A 273 -2.65 12.50 -7.25
CA ARG A 273 -2.80 12.79 -5.82
C ARG A 273 -4.27 12.94 -5.47
N LEU A 274 -4.69 12.30 -4.39
CA LEU A 274 -5.99 12.51 -3.75
C LEU A 274 -5.81 13.45 -2.57
N ARG A 275 -6.74 14.39 -2.41
CA ARG A 275 -6.79 15.30 -1.28
C ARG A 275 -8.23 15.68 -0.95
N TRP A 276 -8.51 15.91 0.32
CA TRP A 276 -9.73 16.58 0.73
C TRP A 276 -9.65 18.10 0.52
N SER A 277 -10.55 18.64 -0.29
CA SER A 277 -10.66 20.08 -0.57
C SER A 277 -11.68 20.72 0.37
N TYR A 278 -11.25 21.81 1.00
CA TYR A 278 -12.10 22.70 1.79
C TYR A 278 -12.35 24.03 1.05
N ARG A 279 -12.13 24.05 -0.28
CA ARG A 279 -12.34 25.24 -1.11
C ARG A 279 -13.82 25.34 -1.46
N GLY A 280 -14.58 26.04 -0.62
CA GLY A 280 -16.00 26.31 -0.85
C GLY A 280 -16.87 25.90 0.33
N PRO A 281 -18.19 26.10 0.22
CA PRO A 281 -19.13 25.79 1.30
C PRO A 281 -19.25 24.29 1.56
N ASN A 282 -19.00 23.47 0.54
CA ASN A 282 -19.12 22.02 0.60
C ASN A 282 -17.75 21.38 0.38
N PRO A 283 -17.18 20.69 1.39
CA PRO A 283 -15.95 19.95 1.21
C PRO A 283 -16.12 18.83 0.17
N CYS A 284 -15.17 18.70 -0.74
CA CYS A 284 -15.19 17.69 -1.80
C CYS A 284 -13.82 16.99 -1.94
N LEU A 285 -13.78 15.93 -2.74
CA LEU A 285 -12.53 15.31 -3.15
C LEU A 285 -11.87 16.15 -4.26
N GLU A 286 -10.62 16.55 -4.07
CA GLU A 286 -9.76 17.08 -5.12
C GLU A 286 -8.85 15.96 -5.65
N VAL A 287 -8.90 15.74 -6.96
CA VAL A 287 -8.00 14.83 -7.67
C VAL A 287 -7.00 15.68 -8.46
N THR A 288 -5.75 15.68 -8.00
CA THR A 288 -4.68 16.39 -8.71
C THR A 288 -3.93 15.45 -9.64
N VAL A 289 -4.05 15.67 -10.95
CA VAL A 289 -3.26 14.99 -11.97
C VAL A 289 -1.97 15.78 -12.22
N VAL A 290 -0.82 15.18 -11.94
CA VAL A 290 0.48 15.79 -12.20
C VAL A 290 1.04 15.23 -13.52
N VAL A 291 1.26 16.11 -14.49
CA VAL A 291 1.72 15.80 -15.85
C VAL A 291 3.16 16.28 -16.01
N LYS A 292 4.04 15.49 -16.61
CA LYS A 292 5.41 15.91 -16.92
C LYS A 292 5.43 17.13 -17.84
N ASP A 293 6.40 18.01 -17.64
CA ASP A 293 6.52 19.26 -18.39
C ASP A 293 6.48 19.04 -19.91
N GLU A 294 7.24 18.07 -20.44
CA GLU A 294 7.30 17.77 -21.88
C GLU A 294 5.93 17.44 -22.53
N TYR A 295 4.96 16.93 -21.75
CA TYR A 295 3.61 16.62 -22.22
C TYR A 295 2.54 17.60 -21.74
N ALA A 296 2.89 18.55 -20.86
CA ALA A 296 1.94 19.50 -20.33
C ALA A 296 1.51 20.50 -21.42
N PRO A 297 0.20 20.70 -21.66
CA PRO A 297 -0.26 21.73 -22.58
C PRO A 297 0.13 23.12 -22.07
N ARG A 298 0.28 24.08 -22.99
CA ARG A 298 0.78 25.43 -22.71
C ARG A 298 0.06 26.13 -21.56
N TRP A 299 -1.25 25.91 -21.41
CA TRP A 299 -2.04 26.52 -20.34
C TRP A 299 -1.72 26.00 -18.94
N MET A 300 -1.26 24.74 -18.80
CA MET A 300 -0.84 24.22 -17.48
C MET A 300 0.48 24.82 -17.01
N ARG A 301 1.33 25.24 -17.96
CA ARG A 301 2.60 25.93 -17.67
C ARG A 301 2.38 27.41 -17.34
N ALA A 302 1.25 27.99 -17.77
CA ALA A 302 0.93 29.39 -17.54
C ALA A 302 0.15 29.58 -16.22
N PRO A 303 0.65 30.37 -15.26
CA PRO A 303 0.02 30.51 -13.94
C PRO A 303 -1.38 31.16 -13.97
N ASN A 304 -1.71 31.91 -15.01
CA ASN A 304 -2.90 32.77 -15.05
C ASN A 304 -4.13 32.16 -15.76
N ASP A 305 -4.00 31.00 -16.43
CA ASP A 305 -5.02 30.43 -17.33
C ASP A 305 -5.73 29.17 -16.76
N ALA A 306 -5.50 28.84 -15.49
CA ALA A 306 -5.65 27.47 -14.98
C ALA A 306 -7.10 26.99 -14.77
N ASN A 307 -8.07 27.87 -14.52
CA ASN A 307 -9.39 27.43 -13.99
C ASN A 307 -10.40 26.98 -15.04
N TRP A 308 -10.42 27.57 -16.26
CA TRP A 308 -11.49 27.26 -17.22
C TRP A 308 -11.20 26.05 -18.11
N LYS A 309 -9.93 25.67 -18.28
CA LYS A 309 -9.51 24.55 -19.15
C LYS A 309 -9.43 23.20 -18.43
N SER A 310 -9.64 23.17 -17.11
CA SER A 310 -9.50 21.93 -16.33
C SER A 310 -10.61 20.93 -16.65
N SER A 311 -11.86 21.39 -16.80
CA SER A 311 -13.02 20.53 -17.10
C SER A 311 -12.87 19.85 -18.47
N ASP A 312 -12.64 20.63 -19.53
CA ASP A 312 -12.46 20.10 -20.89
C ASP A 312 -11.30 19.09 -20.97
N TYR A 313 -10.22 19.37 -20.24
CA TYR A 313 -9.08 18.48 -20.20
C TYR A 313 -9.36 17.20 -19.40
N ALA A 314 -10.10 17.28 -18.29
CA ALA A 314 -10.58 16.12 -17.55
C ALA A 314 -11.50 15.26 -18.43
N GLU A 315 -12.42 15.87 -19.16
CA GLU A 315 -13.29 15.19 -20.11
C GLU A 315 -12.50 14.52 -21.24
N ALA A 316 -11.50 15.19 -21.79
CA ALA A 316 -10.59 14.63 -22.80
C ALA A 316 -9.77 13.43 -22.30
N LEU A 317 -9.56 13.31 -20.99
CA LEU A 317 -8.99 12.14 -20.32
C LEU A 317 -10.03 11.08 -19.95
N GLY A 318 -11.30 11.28 -20.28
CA GLY A 318 -12.41 10.39 -19.91
C GLY A 318 -12.78 10.44 -18.44
N LEU A 319 -12.42 11.52 -17.73
CA LEU A 319 -12.73 11.74 -16.31
C LEU A 319 -14.04 12.51 -16.11
N GLY A 320 -14.73 12.91 -17.19
CA GLY A 320 -15.97 13.70 -17.13
C GLY A 320 -17.12 13.05 -16.34
N ARG A 321 -17.16 11.72 -16.21
CA ARG A 321 -18.19 11.07 -15.36
C ARG A 321 -17.97 11.30 -13.86
N ALA A 322 -16.77 11.72 -13.46
CA ALA A 322 -16.43 11.98 -12.07
C ALA A 322 -16.49 13.47 -11.72
N THR A 323 -16.60 14.38 -12.71
CA THR A 323 -16.46 15.84 -12.50
C THR A 323 -17.60 16.46 -11.70
N ASP A 324 -18.80 15.86 -11.70
CA ASP A 324 -19.96 16.42 -10.99
C ASP A 324 -19.77 16.52 -9.47
N ARG A 325 -18.81 15.78 -8.91
CA ARG A 325 -18.59 15.66 -7.46
C ARG A 325 -17.12 15.72 -7.05
N VAL A 326 -16.23 15.98 -8.01
CA VAL A 326 -14.78 15.95 -7.82
C VAL A 326 -14.17 17.16 -8.48
N ASP A 327 -13.35 17.87 -7.71
CA ASP A 327 -12.53 18.94 -8.26
C ASP A 327 -11.29 18.34 -8.90
N PHE A 328 -11.15 18.50 -10.22
CA PHE A 328 -9.93 18.11 -10.90
C PHE A 328 -8.95 19.29 -10.95
N ALA A 329 -7.78 19.08 -10.37
CA ALA A 329 -6.66 19.99 -10.49
C ALA A 329 -5.58 19.39 -11.40
N PHE A 330 -4.92 20.24 -12.18
CA PHE A 330 -3.82 19.84 -13.05
C PHE A 330 -2.55 20.59 -12.66
N ARG A 331 -1.45 19.87 -12.53
CA ARG A 331 -0.14 20.40 -12.16
C ARG A 331 0.92 19.90 -13.13
N VAL A 332 1.99 20.69 -13.26
CA VAL A 332 3.16 20.32 -14.06
C VAL A 332 4.26 19.79 -13.13
N ASP A 333 4.87 18.69 -13.54
CA ASP A 333 6.09 18.16 -12.95
C ASP A 333 7.30 18.69 -13.74
N TYR A 334 8.07 19.57 -13.09
CA TYR A 334 9.27 20.21 -13.63
C TYR A 334 10.56 19.49 -13.24
N SER A 335 10.47 18.28 -12.63
CA SER A 335 11.63 17.52 -12.16
C SER A 335 12.39 16.74 -13.24
#